data_AF-A0A925HPF0-F1
#
_entry.id   AF-A0A925HPF0-F1
#
_cell.length_a   1.000
_cell.length_b   1.000
_cell.length_c   1.000
_cell.angle_alpha   90.00
_cell.angle_beta   90.00
_cell.angle_gamma   90.00
#
_symmetry.space_group_name_H-M   'P 1'
#
loop_
_entity.id
_entity.type
_entity.pdbx_description
1 polymer ?
#
loop_
_entity_poly.entity_id
_entity_poly.type
_entity_poly.pdbx_seq_one_letter_code
_entity_poly.pdbx_strand_id
1 'polypeptide(L)'
;MTIPELEPLLAASRATDAFRADISAYAARQPAERIATSFMNPRVKVLRTIAQLLHAEPTLAVERVRLQAASGCADYAGTIAVTDDAGVVSTFDFAWNCEWKARQLGYVDGFGFPDQIRAAHEFGWQCFERWEHVSTEPAQQVA
;
A
#
# COMPACT_ATOMS: atom_id res chain seq x y z
N MET A 1 -7.77 4.78 -7.30
CA MET A 1 -6.54 5.44 -6.89
C MET A 1 -5.84 5.95 -8.14
N THR A 2 -5.68 7.26 -8.23
CA THR A 2 -5.05 7.97 -9.34
C THR A 2 -3.74 8.61 -8.88
N ILE A 3 -2.90 9.02 -9.82
CA ILE A 3 -1.65 9.72 -9.48
C ILE A 3 -1.89 11.05 -8.74
N PRO A 4 -2.89 11.88 -9.11
CA PRO A 4 -3.21 13.09 -8.34
C PRO A 4 -3.53 12.82 -6.86
N GLU A 5 -4.08 11.66 -6.52
CA GLU A 5 -4.35 11.28 -5.12
C GLU A 5 -3.08 10.87 -4.35
N LEU A 6 -2.05 10.41 -5.06
CA LEU A 6 -0.76 9.97 -4.48
C LEU A 6 0.26 11.11 -4.40
N GLU A 7 0.14 12.13 -5.24
CA GLU A 7 1.10 13.22 -5.38
C GLU A 7 1.42 13.95 -4.07
N PRO A 8 0.45 14.28 -3.18
CA PRO A 8 0.76 14.89 -1.89
C PRO A 8 1.58 13.98 -0.97
N LEU A 9 1.30 12.67 -0.99
CA LEU A 9 2.02 11.68 -0.19
C LEU A 9 3.45 11.49 -0.72
N LEU A 10 3.60 11.45 -2.05
CA LEU A 10 4.90 11.43 -2.68
C LEU A 10 5.69 12.68 -2.29
N ALA A 11 5.14 13.88 -2.45
CA ALA A 11 5.81 15.13 -2.12
C ALA A 11 6.29 15.20 -0.65
N ALA A 12 5.54 14.60 0.27
CA ALA A 12 5.88 14.57 1.69
C ALA A 12 6.84 13.44 2.10
N SER A 13 7.06 12.45 1.24
CA SER A 13 7.86 11.26 1.54
C SER A 13 9.31 11.37 1.06
N ARG A 14 10.19 10.50 1.57
CA ARG A 14 11.55 10.28 1.08
C ARG A 14 11.65 9.20 0.00
N ALA A 15 10.58 8.94 -0.75
CA ALA A 15 10.63 8.10 -1.95
C ALA A 15 11.68 8.65 -2.96
N THR A 16 12.49 7.76 -3.52
CA THR A 16 13.48 8.15 -4.54
C THR A 16 12.81 8.56 -5.84
N ASP A 17 13.48 9.36 -6.66
CA ASP A 17 12.94 9.80 -7.96
C ASP A 17 12.63 8.61 -8.88
N ALA A 18 13.47 7.58 -8.85
CA ALA A 18 13.26 6.36 -9.60
C ALA A 18 12.00 5.61 -9.12
N PHE A 19 11.79 5.52 -7.79
CA PHE A 19 10.59 4.90 -7.25
C PHE A 19 9.32 5.71 -7.56
N ARG A 20 9.38 7.05 -7.52
CA ARG A 20 8.27 7.94 -7.91
C ARG A 20 7.86 7.74 -9.38
N ALA A 21 8.84 7.62 -10.28
CA ALA A 21 8.60 7.32 -11.68
C ALA A 21 7.90 5.96 -11.85
N ASP A 22 8.33 4.95 -11.11
CA ASP A 22 7.74 3.62 -11.13
C ASP A 22 6.32 3.58 -10.55
N ILE A 23 6.00 4.37 -9.54
CA ILE A 23 4.60 4.52 -9.07
C ILE A 23 3.71 5.06 -10.19
N SER A 24 4.21 6.07 -10.91
CA SER A 24 3.51 6.68 -12.05
C SER A 24 3.30 5.67 -13.18
N ALA A 25 4.35 4.94 -13.54
CA ALA A 25 4.30 3.89 -14.54
C ALA A 25 3.34 2.76 -14.14
N TYR A 26 3.43 2.28 -12.90
CA TYR A 26 2.58 1.22 -12.36
C TYR A 26 1.10 1.62 -12.41
N ALA A 27 0.76 2.84 -11.97
CA ALA A 27 -0.61 3.35 -12.05
C ALA A 27 -1.16 3.37 -13.49
N ALA A 28 -0.30 3.70 -14.46
CA ALA A 28 -0.59 3.75 -15.89
C ALA A 28 -0.51 2.38 -16.61
N ARG A 29 -0.36 1.26 -15.87
CA ARG A 29 -0.19 -0.10 -16.43
C ARG A 29 1.07 -0.26 -17.29
N GLN A 30 2.10 0.54 -17.01
CA GLN A 30 3.41 0.40 -17.63
C GLN A 30 4.34 -0.42 -16.73
N PRO A 31 5.46 -0.93 -17.27
CA PRO A 31 6.49 -1.59 -16.46
C PRO A 31 6.98 -0.70 -15.31
N ALA A 32 7.17 -1.31 -14.13
CA ALA A 32 7.65 -0.64 -12.92
C ALA A 32 8.50 -1.66 -12.14
N GLU A 33 9.80 -1.68 -12.40
CA GLU A 33 10.74 -2.71 -11.91
C GLU A 33 10.91 -2.70 -10.39
N ARG A 34 10.57 -1.59 -9.75
CA ARG A 34 10.72 -1.35 -8.32
C ARG A 34 9.48 -1.70 -7.52
N ILE A 35 8.41 -2.14 -8.18
CA ILE A 35 7.16 -2.58 -7.56
C ILE A 35 6.95 -4.05 -7.90
N ALA A 36 7.41 -4.92 -7.01
CA ALA A 36 7.22 -6.36 -7.13
C ALA A 36 5.99 -6.81 -6.33
N THR A 37 5.16 -7.67 -6.91
CA THR A 37 4.02 -8.27 -6.20
C THR A 37 4.05 -9.79 -6.36
N SER A 38 3.59 -10.53 -5.35
CA SER A 38 3.21 -11.93 -5.54
C SER A 38 2.02 -12.05 -6.52
N PHE A 39 1.60 -13.28 -6.83
CA PHE A 39 0.48 -13.65 -7.71
C PHE A 39 -0.66 -12.60 -7.80
N MET A 40 -1.15 -12.30 -9.02
CA MET A 40 -2.38 -11.56 -9.36
C MET A 40 -2.95 -10.58 -8.31
N ASN A 41 -2.14 -9.64 -7.84
CA ASN A 41 -2.58 -8.60 -6.90
C ASN A 41 -3.35 -7.47 -7.63
N PRO A 42 -4.56 -7.06 -7.18
CA PRO A 42 -5.26 -5.94 -7.80
C PRO A 42 -4.48 -4.63 -7.68
N ARG A 43 -4.16 -3.99 -8.80
CA ARG A 43 -3.36 -2.76 -8.85
C ARG A 43 -3.84 -1.67 -7.88
N VAL A 44 -5.15 -1.46 -7.80
CA VAL A 44 -5.72 -0.42 -6.91
C VAL A 44 -5.42 -0.69 -5.43
N LYS A 45 -5.33 -1.96 -5.02
CA LYS A 45 -5.02 -2.35 -3.65
C LYS A 45 -3.54 -2.20 -3.35
N VAL A 46 -2.68 -2.57 -4.31
CA VAL A 46 -1.23 -2.32 -4.23
C VAL A 46 -0.95 -0.82 -4.08
N LEU A 47 -1.56 0.03 -4.91
CA LEU A 47 -1.41 1.48 -4.81
C LEU A 47 -1.89 2.03 -3.46
N ARG A 48 -2.98 1.49 -2.90
CA ARG A 48 -3.47 1.88 -1.56
C ARG A 48 -2.49 1.49 -0.46
N THR A 49 -1.85 0.33 -0.54
CA THR A 49 -0.77 -0.06 0.39
C THR A 49 0.45 0.85 0.25
N ILE A 50 0.84 1.21 -0.98
CA ILE A 50 1.93 2.17 -1.18
C ILE A 50 1.56 3.55 -0.62
N ALA A 51 0.32 4.02 -0.79
CA ALA A 51 -0.15 5.26 -0.18
C ALA A 51 0.00 5.25 1.35
N GLN A 52 -0.38 4.14 1.99
CA GLN A 52 -0.20 3.97 3.43
C GLN A 52 1.27 3.98 3.83
N LEU A 53 2.15 3.31 3.08
CA LEU A 53 3.59 3.36 3.34
C LEU A 53 4.12 4.79 3.33
N LEU A 54 3.80 5.55 2.28
CA LEU A 54 4.27 6.94 2.13
C LEU A 54 3.71 7.87 3.20
N HIS A 55 2.49 7.58 3.68
CA HIS A 55 1.85 8.34 4.75
C HIS A 55 2.43 8.01 6.14
N ALA A 56 2.58 6.73 6.46
CA ALA A 56 3.02 6.27 7.77
C ALA A 56 4.53 6.46 7.96
N GLU A 57 5.31 6.30 6.89
CA GLU A 57 6.78 6.32 6.92
C GLU A 57 7.37 7.42 6.03
N PRO A 58 7.01 8.71 6.21
CA PRO A 58 7.44 9.78 5.31
C PRO A 58 8.96 9.98 5.31
N THR A 59 9.65 9.59 6.38
CA THR A 59 11.11 9.71 6.52
C THR A 59 11.89 8.50 6.01
N LEU A 60 11.21 7.40 5.67
CA LEU A 60 11.85 6.21 5.11
C LEU A 60 12.23 6.48 3.65
N ALA A 61 13.49 6.26 3.29
CA ALA A 61 13.88 6.28 1.90
C ALA A 61 13.29 5.04 1.21
N VAL A 62 12.54 5.24 0.13
CA VAL A 62 11.86 4.13 -0.57
C VAL A 62 12.44 4.03 -1.97
N GLU A 63 13.24 2.99 -2.20
CA GLU A 63 13.88 2.69 -3.48
C GLU A 63 13.19 1.53 -4.22
N ARG A 64 12.64 0.56 -3.46
CA ARG A 64 11.91 -0.59 -4.00
C ARG A 64 10.91 -1.11 -2.97
N VAL A 65 9.80 -1.66 -3.46
CA VAL A 65 8.85 -2.42 -2.64
C VAL A 65 8.59 -3.81 -3.21
N ARG A 66 8.38 -4.77 -2.31
CA ARG A 66 7.90 -6.11 -2.63
C ARG A 66 6.69 -6.43 -1.75
N LEU A 67 5.56 -6.75 -2.38
CA LEU A 67 4.34 -7.11 -1.68
C LEU A 67 4.06 -8.61 -1.77
N GLN A 68 3.73 -9.22 -0.64
CA GLN A 68 3.18 -10.56 -0.55
C GLN A 68 1.85 -10.48 0.18
N ALA A 69 0.74 -10.57 -0.56
CA ALA A 69 -0.58 -10.36 0.01
C ALA A 69 -1.65 -11.21 -0.65
N ALA A 70 -2.75 -11.38 0.09
CA ALA A 70 -4.00 -11.95 -0.39
C ALA A 70 -5.04 -10.84 -0.54
N SER A 71 -5.91 -10.98 -1.54
CA SER A 71 -7.00 -10.04 -1.81
C SER A 71 -8.33 -10.75 -1.83
N GLY A 72 -9.26 -10.35 -0.96
CA GLY A 72 -10.68 -10.64 -1.13
C GLY A 72 -11.40 -9.50 -1.85
N CYS A 73 -12.73 -9.42 -1.72
CA CYS A 73 -13.50 -8.32 -2.29
C CYS A 73 -13.30 -7.03 -1.48
N ALA A 74 -13.40 -7.13 -0.15
CA ALA A 74 -13.40 -6.00 0.78
C ALA A 74 -12.03 -5.66 1.38
N ASP A 75 -11.10 -6.61 1.31
CA ASP A 75 -9.90 -6.66 2.13
C ASP A 75 -8.64 -6.95 1.32
N TYR A 76 -7.51 -6.51 1.85
CA TYR A 76 -6.18 -6.72 1.31
C TYR A 76 -5.18 -6.79 2.46
N ALA A 77 -4.56 -7.95 2.65
CA ALA A 77 -3.70 -8.18 3.81
C ALA A 77 -2.46 -9.00 3.45
N GLY A 78 -1.36 -8.72 4.14
CA GLY A 78 -0.09 -9.38 3.91
C GLY A 78 1.07 -8.53 4.39
N THR A 79 2.21 -8.67 3.71
CA THR A 79 3.45 -7.98 4.04
C THR A 79 3.92 -7.10 2.89
N ILE A 80 4.53 -5.98 3.24
CA ILE A 80 5.30 -5.13 2.32
C ILE A 80 6.73 -5.01 2.83
N ALA A 81 7.68 -5.49 2.04
CA ALA A 81 9.10 -5.29 2.25
C ALA A 81 9.56 -4.07 1.45
N VAL A 82 10.25 -3.14 2.11
CA VAL A 82 10.70 -1.86 1.57
C VAL A 82 12.21 -1.84 1.60
N THR A 83 12.85 -1.72 0.44
CA THR A 83 14.29 -1.51 0.34
C THR A 83 14.58 -0.03 0.21
N ASP A 84 15.47 0.48 1.05
CA ASP A 84 15.94 1.87 1.00
C ASP A 84 17.15 2.06 0.07
N ASP A 85 17.64 3.29 -0.03
CA ASP A 85 18.79 3.69 -0.87
C ASP A 85 20.14 3.17 -0.36
N ALA A 86 20.21 2.72 0.90
CA ALA A 86 21.36 2.03 1.49
C ALA A 86 21.27 0.50 1.36
N GLY A 87 20.18 -0.02 0.81
CA GLY A 87 19.92 -1.45 0.69
C GLY A 87 19.46 -2.09 1.99
N VAL A 88 18.94 -1.34 2.96
CA VAL A 88 18.28 -1.89 4.14
C VAL A 88 16.84 -2.24 3.78
N VAL A 89 16.35 -3.38 4.28
CA VAL A 89 14.99 -3.87 4.08
C VAL A 89 14.19 -3.74 5.37
N SER A 90 13.15 -2.91 5.36
CA SER A 90 12.14 -2.84 6.42
C SER A 90 10.87 -3.55 5.99
N THR A 91 10.33 -4.41 6.85
CA THR A 91 9.11 -5.19 6.55
C THR A 91 7.96 -4.75 7.43
N PHE A 92 6.80 -4.53 6.80
CA PHE A 92 5.57 -4.14 7.47
C PHE A 92 4.46 -5.14 7.21
N ASP A 93 3.75 -5.51 8.27
CA ASP A 93 2.50 -6.24 8.24
C ASP A 93 1.35 -5.24 8.05
N PHE A 94 0.41 -5.56 7.16
CA PHE A 94 -0.73 -4.69 6.91
C PHE A 94 -2.04 -5.46 6.75
N ALA A 95 -3.14 -4.76 7.07
CA ALA A 95 -4.50 -5.17 6.73
C ALA A 95 -5.31 -3.93 6.34
N TRP A 96 -5.64 -3.81 5.05
CA TRP A 96 -6.58 -2.83 4.52
C TRP A 96 -7.95 -3.50 4.40
N ASN A 97 -8.97 -3.00 5.10
CA ASN A 97 -10.27 -3.62 5.19
C ASN A 97 -11.39 -2.56 5.26
N CYS A 98 -12.13 -2.40 4.16
CA CYS A 98 -13.25 -1.45 4.11
C CYS A 98 -14.48 -1.92 4.87
N GLU A 99 -14.66 -3.23 5.03
CA GLU A 99 -15.74 -3.77 5.84
C GLU A 99 -15.50 -3.41 7.32
N TRP A 100 -14.26 -3.58 7.80
CA TRP A 100 -13.85 -3.14 9.13
C TRP A 100 -14.12 -1.65 9.33
N LYS A 101 -13.71 -0.81 8.37
CA LYS A 101 -13.94 0.64 8.44
C LYS A 101 -15.44 0.99 8.47
N ALA A 102 -16.26 0.33 7.64
CA ALA A 102 -17.70 0.53 7.64
C ALA A 102 -18.32 0.17 9.00
N ARG A 103 -17.89 -0.94 9.62
CA ARG A 103 -18.33 -1.33 10.97
C ARG A 103 -17.95 -0.29 12.02
N GLN A 104 -16.72 0.24 11.99
CA GLN A 104 -16.26 1.30 12.91
C GLN A 104 -17.12 2.56 12.82
N LEU A 105 -17.63 2.87 11.63
CA LEU A 105 -18.44 4.06 11.37
C LEU A 105 -19.95 3.81 11.50
N GLY A 106 -20.37 2.57 11.76
CA GLY A 106 -21.79 2.19 11.78
C GLY A 106 -22.46 2.29 10.41
N TYR A 107 -21.70 2.22 9.32
CA TYR A 107 -22.24 2.28 7.96
C TYR A 107 -22.89 0.95 7.61
N VAL A 108 -24.18 0.99 7.27
CA VAL A 108 -24.96 -0.17 6.85
C VAL A 108 -25.59 0.05 5.48
N ASP A 109 -25.63 -0.98 4.66
CA ASP A 109 -26.29 -0.99 3.37
C ASP A 109 -27.80 -1.24 3.51
N GLY A 110 -28.52 -1.26 2.38
CA GLY A 110 -29.97 -1.52 2.37
C GLY A 110 -30.40 -2.91 2.87
N PHE A 111 -29.46 -3.83 3.05
CA PHE A 111 -29.68 -5.19 3.56
C PHE A 111 -29.25 -5.33 5.03
N GLY A 112 -28.68 -4.28 5.63
CA GLY A 112 -28.18 -4.29 7.01
C GLY A 112 -26.77 -4.85 7.17
N PHE A 113 -26.04 -5.08 6.07
CA PHE A 113 -24.62 -5.46 6.12
C PHE A 113 -23.73 -4.21 6.16
N PRO A 114 -22.46 -4.32 6.61
CA PRO A 114 -21.54 -3.19 6.58
C PRO A 114 -21.37 -2.64 5.16
N ASP A 115 -21.60 -1.33 4.98
CA ASP A 115 -21.47 -0.67 3.67
C ASP A 115 -19.99 -0.37 3.33
N GLN A 116 -19.28 -1.44 2.98
CA GLN A 116 -17.89 -1.41 2.57
C GLN A 116 -17.65 -0.64 1.27
N ILE A 117 -18.69 -0.52 0.41
CA ILE A 117 -18.60 0.25 -0.83
C ILE A 117 -18.49 1.73 -0.47
N ARG A 118 -19.42 2.24 0.36
CA ARG A 118 -19.35 3.61 0.86
C ARG A 118 -18.03 3.89 1.56
N ALA A 119 -17.58 3.00 2.45
CA ALA A 119 -16.28 3.18 3.11
C ALA A 119 -15.11 3.23 2.11
N ALA A 120 -15.10 2.38 1.07
CA ALA A 120 -14.07 2.39 0.04
C ALA A 120 -14.07 3.67 -0.81
N HIS A 121 -15.26 4.26 -1.03
CA HIS A 121 -15.42 5.53 -1.75
C HIS A 121 -14.98 6.73 -0.92
N GLU A 122 -15.37 6.79 0.35
CA GLU A 122 -15.07 7.94 1.22
C GLU A 122 -13.61 7.96 1.70
N PHE A 123 -13.05 6.80 2.03
CA PHE A 123 -11.73 6.72 2.69
C PHE A 123 -10.61 6.21 1.80
N GLY A 124 -10.94 5.57 0.67
CA GLY A 124 -9.95 5.12 -0.30
C GLY A 124 -8.89 4.21 0.32
N TRP A 125 -7.67 4.73 0.50
CA TRP A 125 -6.56 4.00 1.13
C TRP A 125 -6.63 3.97 2.66
N GLN A 126 -7.37 4.87 3.32
CA GLN A 126 -7.33 5.07 4.77
C GLN A 126 -8.12 4.03 5.59
N CYS A 127 -8.38 2.85 5.01
CA CYS A 127 -9.09 1.74 5.65
C CYS A 127 -8.13 0.71 6.25
N PHE A 128 -6.95 1.12 6.71
CA PHE A 128 -6.02 0.21 7.39
C PHE A 128 -6.50 -0.07 8.81
N GLU A 129 -6.84 -1.33 9.06
CA GLU A 129 -7.07 -1.90 10.38
C GLU A 129 -5.74 -2.16 11.08
N ARG A 130 -4.70 -2.54 10.30
CA ARG A 130 -3.37 -2.87 10.80
C ARG A 130 -2.27 -2.31 9.90
N TRP A 131 -1.25 -1.76 10.54
CA TRP A 131 0.03 -1.34 9.96
C TRP A 131 1.10 -1.46 11.04
N GLU A 132 1.96 -2.47 10.95
CA GLU A 132 2.91 -2.82 12.01
C GLU A 132 4.30 -3.06 11.41
N HIS A 133 5.32 -2.41 11.98
CA HIS A 133 6.71 -2.66 11.62
C HIS A 133 7.18 -3.96 12.26
N VAL A 134 7.58 -4.94 11.43
CA VAL A 134 7.93 -6.29 11.86
C VAL A 134 9.44 -6.46 12.03
N SER A 135 10.23 -5.98 11.06
CA SER A 135 11.67 -6.15 11.08
C SER A 135 12.41 -5.10 10.24
N THR A 136 13.70 -4.96 10.52
CA THR A 136 14.65 -4.22 9.69
C THR A 136 15.93 -5.03 9.58
N GLU A 137 16.32 -5.38 8.36
CA GLU A 137 17.48 -6.24 8.07
C GLU A 137 18.26 -5.67 6.88
N PRO A 138 19.60 -5.81 6.82
CA PRO A 138 20.34 -5.49 5.61
C PRO A 138 19.88 -6.40 4.46
N ALA A 139 19.79 -5.89 3.23
CA ALA A 139 19.45 -6.72 2.07
C ALA A 139 20.50 -7.83 1.95
N GLN A 140 20.06 -9.08 2.12
CA GLN A 140 20.90 -10.24 1.82
C GLN A 140 21.23 -10.19 0.32
N GLN A 141 22.53 -10.10 0.01
CA GLN A 141 23.03 -10.25 -1.35
C GLN A 141 22.63 -11.64 -1.84
N VAL A 142 21.68 -11.69 -2.77
CA VAL A 142 21.41 -12.91 -3.53
C VAL A 142 22.61 -13.08 -4.46
N ALA A 143 23.47 -14.04 -4.11
CA ALA A 143 24.60 -14.46 -4.93
C ALA A 143 24.14 -15.08 -6.26
#